data_AF-W0GLW9-F1
#
_entry.id   AF-W0GLW9-F1
#
_cell.length_a   1.000
_cell.length_b   1.000
_cell.length_c   1.000
_cell.angle_alpha   90.00
_cell.angle_beta   90.00
_cell.angle_gamma   90.00
#
_symmetry.space_group_name_H-M   'P 1'
#
loop_
_entity.id
_entity.type
_entity.pdbx_description
1 polymer ?
#
loop_
_entity_poly.entity_id
_entity_poly.type
_entity_poly.pdbx_seq_one_letter_code
_entity_poly.pdbx_strand_id
1 'polypeptide(L)'
;MDVIKKRVETNIYGYNYVPAQFYQSIIKWHQERLKVNLQTLWIHLIYGTVGTLYYLIQEFNNVQDSILVQTPVYGPFGESIIDNNRTLVCNNLLYQDNSYQIDFADFENQIINNQEVTFTSCLAFPEHYSHLIVCTSPNKAFNFGGFKTSYVVIPDETLTTRFLNCMKINRVTSPNTFGAITLPNCCLW
;
A
#
# COMPACT_ATOMS: atom_id res chain seq x y z
N MET A 1 -4.04 0.96 23.98
CA MET A 1 -4.59 -0.41 24.10
C MET A 1 -6.10 -0.42 24.39
N ASP A 2 -6.65 0.65 24.95
CA ASP A 2 -7.96 0.61 25.63
C ASP A 2 -9.14 0.52 24.66
N VAL A 3 -8.99 1.03 23.42
CA VAL A 3 -9.96 0.79 22.34
C VAL A 3 -10.11 -0.71 22.01
N ILE A 4 -9.04 -1.49 22.12
CA ILE A 4 -9.07 -2.95 21.88
C ILE A 4 -9.77 -3.65 23.03
N LYS A 5 -9.44 -3.32 24.29
CA LYS A 5 -10.12 -3.85 25.49
C LYS A 5 -11.63 -3.60 25.42
N LYS A 6 -12.01 -2.34 25.18
CA LYS A 6 -13.42 -1.93 25.01
C LYS A 6 -14.13 -2.69 23.88
N ARG A 7 -13.42 -3.06 22.81
CA ARG A 7 -13.99 -3.87 21.72
C ARG A 7 -14.21 -5.33 22.12
N VAL A 8 -13.31 -5.91 22.91
CA VAL A 8 -13.46 -7.27 23.47
C VAL A 8 -14.67 -7.31 24.41
N GLU A 9 -14.82 -6.31 25.29
CA GLU A 9 -15.93 -6.22 26.26
C GLU A 9 -17.34 -6.26 25.62
N THR A 10 -17.49 -5.86 24.34
CA THR A 10 -18.78 -5.92 23.64
C THR A 10 -19.30 -7.34 23.38
N ASN A 11 -18.43 -8.36 23.39
CA ASN A 11 -18.75 -9.77 23.10
C ASN A 11 -19.44 -10.07 21.74
N ILE A 12 -19.54 -9.10 20.84
CA ILE A 12 -20.13 -9.26 19.50
C ILE A 12 -19.01 -9.19 18.46
N TYR A 13 -18.70 -10.30 17.78
CA TYR A 13 -17.56 -10.39 16.83
C TYR A 13 -17.97 -10.71 15.39
N GLY A 14 -19.25 -10.50 15.03
CA GLY A 14 -19.76 -10.66 13.67
C GLY A 14 -19.25 -9.58 12.70
N TYR A 15 -19.89 -9.47 11.53
CA TYR A 15 -19.54 -8.47 10.51
C TYR A 15 -19.64 -7.03 11.03
N ASN A 16 -18.72 -6.15 10.61
CA ASN A 16 -18.72 -4.73 10.95
C ASN A 16 -18.40 -3.90 9.70
N TYR A 17 -18.86 -2.65 9.70
CA TYR A 17 -18.51 -1.65 8.69
C TYR A 17 -17.27 -0.85 9.13
N VAL A 18 -16.56 -0.28 8.16
CA VAL A 18 -15.46 0.67 8.42
C VAL A 18 -16.07 2.02 8.80
N PRO A 19 -15.80 2.57 10.00
CA PRO A 19 -16.39 3.83 10.42
C PRO A 19 -15.75 5.02 9.68
N ALA A 20 -16.50 6.12 9.50
CA ALA A 20 -15.99 7.31 8.81
C ALA A 20 -14.70 7.89 9.42
N GLN A 21 -14.51 7.75 10.74
CA GLN A 21 -13.28 8.18 11.44
C GLN A 21 -12.01 7.47 10.92
N PHE A 22 -12.13 6.25 10.37
CA PHE A 22 -11.02 5.53 9.74
C PHE A 22 -10.42 6.35 8.60
N TYR A 23 -11.25 6.72 7.63
CA TYR A 23 -10.84 7.50 6.46
C TYR A 23 -10.34 8.89 6.86
N GLN A 24 -11.06 9.57 7.76
CA GLN A 24 -10.65 10.88 8.27
C GLN A 24 -9.25 10.85 8.91
N SER A 25 -8.95 9.80 9.69
CA SER A 25 -7.64 9.64 10.33
C SER A 25 -6.50 9.43 9.31
N ILE A 26 -6.75 8.68 8.22
CA ILE A 26 -5.80 8.49 7.12
C ILE A 26 -5.56 9.81 6.38
N ILE A 27 -6.63 10.51 6.01
CA ILE A 27 -6.55 11.80 5.30
C ILE A 27 -5.76 12.81 6.14
N LYS A 28 -6.08 12.91 7.44
CA LYS A 28 -5.36 13.75 8.40
C LYS A 28 -3.87 13.38 8.48
N TRP A 29 -3.55 12.10 8.61
CA TRP A 29 -2.16 11.61 8.70
C TRP A 29 -1.32 12.01 7.48
N HIS A 30 -1.82 11.76 6.27
CA HIS A 30 -1.14 12.11 5.03
C HIS A 30 -0.99 13.62 4.87
N GLN A 31 -2.02 14.39 5.23
CA GLN A 31 -1.95 15.84 5.14
C GLN A 31 -1.00 16.47 6.16
N GLU A 32 -0.95 15.97 7.40
CA GLU A 32 -0.05 16.51 8.43
C GLU A 32 1.41 16.11 8.20
N ARG A 33 1.67 14.83 7.90
CA ARG A 33 3.02 14.26 7.78
C ARG A 33 3.64 14.43 6.40
N LEU A 34 2.84 14.30 5.32
CA LEU A 34 3.32 14.22 3.93
C LEU A 34 2.82 15.39 3.04
N LYS A 35 1.95 16.26 3.58
CA LYS A 35 1.29 17.39 2.86
C LYS A 35 0.44 16.95 1.65
N VAL A 36 -0.03 15.71 1.67
CA VAL A 36 -0.86 15.11 0.62
C VAL A 36 -2.33 15.18 1.03
N ASN A 37 -3.14 15.86 0.22
CA ASN A 37 -4.60 15.93 0.39
C ASN A 37 -5.25 14.70 -0.25
N LEU A 38 -5.70 13.75 0.57
CA LEU A 38 -6.41 12.55 0.11
C LEU A 38 -7.93 12.72 0.12
N GLN A 39 -8.60 12.08 -0.85
CA GLN A 39 -10.05 11.92 -0.86
C GLN A 39 -10.45 10.57 -0.25
N THR A 40 -11.58 10.53 0.46
CA THR A 40 -12.15 9.29 1.01
C THR A 40 -12.36 8.21 -0.04
N LEU A 41 -12.77 8.61 -1.26
CA LEU A 41 -13.05 7.69 -2.38
C LEU A 41 -11.80 6.98 -2.90
N TRP A 42 -10.59 7.54 -2.70
CA TRP A 42 -9.34 6.93 -3.14
C TRP A 42 -8.83 5.85 -2.18
N ILE A 43 -9.38 5.77 -0.97
CA ILE A 43 -8.84 4.94 0.12
C ILE A 43 -9.64 3.64 0.20
N HIS A 44 -8.97 2.51 -0.06
CA HIS A 44 -9.58 1.19 0.05
C HIS A 44 -8.84 0.30 1.03
N LEU A 45 -9.59 -0.44 1.84
CA LEU A 45 -9.04 -1.27 2.91
C LEU A 45 -8.48 -2.59 2.36
N ILE A 46 -7.32 -3.01 2.87
CA ILE A 46 -6.66 -4.26 2.50
C ILE A 46 -6.09 -4.99 3.72
N TYR A 47 -5.96 -6.32 3.64
CA TYR A 47 -5.61 -7.16 4.80
C TYR A 47 -4.12 -7.54 4.87
N GLY A 48 -3.27 -6.56 4.62
CA GLY A 48 -1.81 -6.67 4.60
C GLY A 48 -1.23 -6.48 3.21
N THR A 49 -0.23 -5.61 3.12
CA THR A 49 0.39 -5.17 1.85
C THR A 49 0.88 -6.33 0.97
N VAL A 50 1.55 -7.33 1.54
CA VAL A 50 2.14 -8.45 0.75
C VAL A 50 1.07 -9.25 0.02
N GLY A 51 -0.03 -9.63 0.69
CA GLY A 51 -1.13 -10.34 0.03
C GLY A 51 -1.78 -9.52 -1.10
N THR A 52 -1.85 -8.19 -0.91
CA THR A 52 -2.32 -7.29 -1.97
C THR A 52 -1.38 -7.22 -3.17
N LEU A 53 -0.06 -7.33 -3.01
CA LEU A 53 0.87 -7.36 -4.15
C LEU A 53 0.54 -8.50 -5.12
N TYR A 54 0.21 -9.70 -4.62
CA TYR A 54 -0.18 -10.83 -5.47
C TYR A 54 -1.44 -10.51 -6.29
N TYR A 55 -2.48 -9.92 -5.67
CA TYR A 55 -3.70 -9.53 -6.37
C TYR A 55 -3.48 -8.39 -7.39
N LEU A 56 -2.57 -7.46 -7.10
CA LEU A 56 -2.20 -6.40 -8.04
C LEU A 56 -1.48 -6.96 -9.28
N ILE A 57 -0.51 -7.86 -9.09
CA ILE A 57 0.21 -8.51 -10.18
C ILE A 57 -0.73 -9.36 -11.05
N GLN A 58 -1.72 -10.01 -10.43
CA GLN A 58 -2.73 -10.79 -11.17
C GLN A 58 -3.68 -9.92 -11.99
N GLU A 59 -4.09 -8.75 -11.47
CA GLU A 59 -5.04 -7.85 -12.13
C GLU A 59 -4.37 -6.96 -13.19
N PHE A 60 -3.19 -6.41 -12.90
CA PHE A 60 -2.59 -5.33 -13.70
C PHE A 60 -1.51 -5.79 -14.69
N ASN A 61 -1.08 -7.05 -14.64
CA ASN A 61 -0.12 -7.65 -15.56
C ASN A 61 -0.66 -8.94 -16.17
N ASN A 62 -0.19 -9.32 -17.35
CA ASN A 62 -0.37 -10.66 -17.89
C ASN A 62 0.68 -11.62 -17.30
N VAL A 63 0.47 -12.93 -17.48
CA VAL A 63 1.51 -13.93 -17.23
C VAL A 63 2.69 -13.68 -18.19
N GLN A 64 3.92 -13.95 -17.74
CA GLN A 64 5.20 -13.63 -18.42
C GLN A 64 5.59 -12.16 -18.52
N ASP A 65 4.69 -11.19 -18.26
CA ASP A 65 5.06 -9.76 -18.18
C ASP A 65 6.25 -9.54 -17.24
N SER A 66 7.12 -8.60 -17.59
CA SER A 66 8.25 -8.18 -16.77
C SER A 66 7.84 -7.14 -15.74
N ILE A 67 8.30 -7.32 -14.49
CA ILE A 67 8.07 -6.39 -13.38
C ILE A 67 9.43 -6.03 -12.78
N LEU A 68 9.75 -4.74 -12.80
CA LEU A 68 11.00 -4.18 -12.29
C LEU A 68 10.91 -3.92 -10.78
N VAL A 69 11.95 -4.33 -10.05
CA VAL A 69 12.14 -4.00 -8.64
C VAL A 69 13.58 -3.53 -8.42
N GLN A 70 13.73 -2.47 -7.63
CA GLN A 70 15.04 -1.97 -7.20
C GLN A 70 15.58 -2.83 -6.06
N THR A 71 16.79 -3.39 -6.16
CA THR A 71 17.37 -4.30 -5.15
C THR A 71 18.66 -3.75 -4.55
N PRO A 72 19.03 -4.08 -3.30
CA PRO A 72 18.40 -5.04 -2.39
C PRO A 72 17.06 -4.55 -1.81
N VAL A 73 16.12 -5.47 -1.68
CA VAL A 73 14.72 -5.19 -1.29
C VAL A 73 14.17 -6.30 -0.40
N TYR A 74 13.02 -6.04 0.22
CA TYR A 74 12.28 -7.03 0.99
C TYR A 74 11.82 -8.19 0.09
N GLY A 75 12.27 -9.42 0.39
CA GLY A 75 12.07 -10.63 -0.43
C GLY A 75 10.68 -10.83 -1.03
N PRO A 76 9.58 -10.66 -0.25
CA PRO A 76 8.21 -10.80 -0.74
C PRO A 76 7.79 -9.93 -1.94
N PHE A 77 8.54 -8.88 -2.28
CA PHE A 77 8.33 -8.18 -3.55
C PHE A 77 8.69 -9.09 -4.74
N GLY A 78 9.89 -9.68 -4.74
CA GLY A 78 10.34 -10.60 -5.79
C GLY A 78 9.56 -11.92 -5.80
N GLU A 79 9.29 -12.48 -4.61
CA GLU A 79 8.47 -13.70 -4.46
C GLU A 79 7.09 -13.51 -5.09
N SER A 80 6.42 -12.38 -4.84
CA SER A 80 5.09 -12.10 -5.41
C SER A 80 5.07 -12.01 -6.94
N ILE A 81 6.21 -11.70 -7.59
CA ILE A 81 6.33 -11.66 -9.04
C ILE A 81 6.55 -13.07 -9.60
N ILE A 82 7.49 -13.81 -9.00
CA ILE A 82 7.88 -15.16 -9.42
C ILE A 82 6.73 -16.15 -9.21
N ASP A 83 6.09 -16.15 -8.04
CA ASP A 83 4.97 -17.05 -7.70
C ASP A 83 3.75 -16.84 -8.63
N ASN A 84 3.59 -15.62 -9.16
CA ASN A 84 2.55 -15.30 -10.13
C ASN A 84 2.97 -15.57 -11.58
N ASN A 85 4.10 -16.21 -11.84
CA ASN A 85 4.64 -16.48 -13.18
C ASN A 85 4.87 -15.21 -14.01
N ARG A 86 5.36 -14.13 -13.37
CA ARG A 86 5.86 -12.92 -14.04
C ARG A 86 7.39 -12.89 -13.98
N THR A 87 8.01 -12.15 -14.89
CA THR A 87 9.47 -12.07 -15.00
C THR A 87 9.98 -10.99 -14.05
N LEU A 88 10.77 -11.36 -13.03
CA LEU A 88 11.41 -10.39 -12.14
C LEU A 88 12.62 -9.75 -12.84
N VAL A 89 12.59 -8.43 -12.98
CA VAL A 89 13.72 -7.61 -13.43
C VAL A 89 14.30 -6.86 -12.23
N CYS A 90 15.60 -7.04 -11.97
CA CYS A 90 16.27 -6.39 -10.85
C CYS A 90 17.13 -5.23 -11.36
N ASN A 91 16.75 -3.99 -11.01
CA ASN A 91 17.63 -2.83 -11.12
C ASN A 91 18.41 -2.71 -9.81
N ASN A 92 19.74 -2.70 -9.86
CA ASN A 92 20.56 -2.76 -8.65
C ASN A 92 20.87 -1.34 -8.16
N LEU A 93 20.51 -1.05 -6.91
CA LEU A 93 20.86 0.18 -6.23
C LEU A 93 22.37 0.21 -5.95
N LEU A 94 23.00 1.34 -6.26
CA LEU A 94 24.40 1.59 -5.95
C LEU A 94 24.55 1.84 -4.44
N TYR A 95 25.48 1.15 -3.79
CA TYR A 95 25.82 1.42 -2.40
C TYR A 95 27.10 2.26 -2.33
N GLN A 96 26.95 3.55 -2.04
CA GLN A 96 28.03 4.54 -2.01
C GLN A 96 27.81 5.50 -0.83
N ASP A 97 28.90 5.96 -0.21
CA ASP A 97 28.89 6.91 0.92
C ASP A 97 27.91 6.53 2.06
N ASN A 98 27.86 5.23 2.38
CA ASN A 98 26.96 4.66 3.40
C ASN A 98 25.45 4.87 3.10
N SER A 99 25.10 5.07 1.83
CA SER A 99 23.74 5.28 1.33
C SER A 99 23.44 4.37 0.13
N TYR A 100 22.16 4.12 -0.13
CA TYR A 100 21.73 3.53 -1.41
C TYR A 100 21.27 4.64 -2.35
N GLN A 101 21.76 4.60 -3.58
CA GLN A 101 21.40 5.51 -4.66
C GLN A 101 20.83 4.71 -5.83
N ILE A 102 19.87 5.29 -6.53
CA ILE A 102 19.38 4.73 -7.80
C ILE A 102 20.47 5.00 -8.83
N ASP A 103 20.93 3.97 -9.54
CA ASP A 103 21.68 4.17 -10.78
C ASP A 103 20.71 4.74 -11.80
N PHE A 104 20.64 6.06 -11.92
CA PHE A 104 19.72 6.70 -12.86
C PHE A 104 20.09 6.42 -14.31
N ALA A 105 21.32 6.01 -14.65
CA ALA A 105 21.65 5.64 -16.02
C ALA A 105 21.16 4.23 -16.35
N ASP A 106 21.34 3.24 -15.46
CA ASP A 106 20.74 1.91 -15.63
C ASP A 106 19.21 1.98 -15.54
N PHE A 107 18.68 2.79 -14.62
CA PHE A 107 17.24 3.00 -14.45
C PHE A 107 16.65 3.75 -15.66
N GLU A 108 17.27 4.80 -16.21
CA GLU A 108 16.77 5.54 -17.38
C GLU A 108 16.83 4.73 -18.69
N ASN A 109 17.83 3.85 -18.83
CA ASN A 109 17.84 2.82 -19.88
C ASN A 109 16.65 1.84 -19.75
N GLN A 110 16.01 1.76 -18.59
CA GLN A 110 14.88 0.87 -18.30
C GLN A 110 13.53 1.62 -18.26
N ILE A 111 13.44 2.81 -17.62
CA ILE A 111 12.34 3.81 -17.56
C ILE A 111 12.91 5.19 -17.12
N ILE A 112 12.60 6.26 -17.86
CA ILE A 112 13.03 7.66 -17.61
C ILE A 112 12.22 8.33 -16.48
N ASN A 113 12.67 9.32 -15.68
CA ASN A 113 13.95 9.70 -15.02
C ASN A 113 13.69 10.96 -14.13
N ASN A 114 14.43 11.18 -13.02
CA ASN A 114 14.69 12.47 -12.32
C ASN A 114 15.51 12.25 -11.02
N GLN A 115 16.38 13.20 -10.63
CA GLN A 115 17.36 13.04 -9.52
C GLN A 115 17.07 13.84 -8.23
N GLU A 116 17.77 13.43 -7.15
CA GLU A 116 17.71 13.86 -5.73
C GLU A 116 16.42 13.53 -4.94
N VAL A 117 16.55 12.60 -3.98
CA VAL A 117 15.42 11.99 -3.27
C VAL A 117 15.40 12.36 -1.79
N THR A 118 14.63 13.40 -1.47
CA THR A 118 13.95 13.45 -0.16
C THR A 118 12.83 12.40 -0.17
N PHE A 119 12.39 11.84 0.97
CA PHE A 119 11.19 10.98 0.97
C PHE A 119 9.94 11.81 0.65
N THR A 120 9.65 11.89 -0.64
CA THR A 120 8.42 12.45 -1.20
C THR A 120 7.51 11.28 -1.54
N SER A 121 6.30 11.26 -0.98
CA SER A 121 5.31 10.26 -1.36
C SER A 121 5.01 10.38 -2.85
N CYS A 122 4.89 9.26 -3.56
CA CYS A 122 4.39 9.25 -4.93
C CYS A 122 2.99 9.89 -5.07
N LEU A 123 2.23 9.98 -3.97
CA LEU A 123 0.95 10.72 -3.88
C LEU A 123 1.13 12.26 -3.88
N ALA A 124 2.34 12.80 -3.95
CA ALA A 124 2.59 14.23 -4.12
C ALA A 124 2.56 14.67 -5.60
N PHE A 125 2.54 13.73 -6.55
CA PHE A 125 2.65 13.97 -8.00
C PHE A 125 1.32 13.62 -8.71
N PRO A 126 0.32 14.53 -8.71
CA PRO A 126 -1.00 14.28 -9.30
C PRO A 126 -0.97 13.94 -10.80
N GLU A 127 0.05 14.40 -11.52
CA GLU A 127 0.32 14.09 -12.93
C GLU A 127 0.56 12.60 -13.23
N HIS A 128 0.84 11.78 -12.20
CA HIS A 128 1.10 10.34 -12.34
C HIS A 128 -0.02 9.45 -11.78
N TYR A 129 -1.13 10.03 -11.31
CA TYR A 129 -2.21 9.30 -10.65
C TYR A 129 -2.86 8.20 -11.50
N SER A 130 -2.90 8.37 -12.83
CA SER A 130 -3.42 7.36 -13.79
C SER A 130 -2.59 6.07 -13.87
N HIS A 131 -1.41 6.04 -13.23
CA HIS A 131 -0.49 4.90 -13.24
C HIS A 131 -0.07 4.48 -11.82
N LEU A 132 -0.71 5.01 -10.78
CA LEU A 132 -0.25 4.89 -9.40
C LEU A 132 -1.23 4.16 -8.47
N ILE A 133 -0.74 3.10 -7.82
CA ILE A 133 -1.41 2.41 -6.72
C ILE A 133 -0.46 2.39 -5.53
N VAL A 134 -0.85 3.03 -4.41
CA VAL A 134 0.03 3.15 -3.23
C VAL A 134 -0.48 2.28 -2.10
N CYS A 135 0.22 1.18 -1.82
CA CYS A 135 -0.08 0.32 -0.68
C CYS A 135 0.66 0.79 0.58
N THR A 136 -0.06 1.00 1.68
CA THR A 136 0.54 1.45 2.95
C THR A 136 -0.18 0.88 4.17
N SER A 137 0.38 1.09 5.37
CA SER A 137 -0.11 0.49 6.61
C SER A 137 0.46 1.13 7.88
N PRO A 138 -0.32 1.29 8.95
CA PRO A 138 0.21 1.62 10.29
C PRO A 138 1.02 0.48 10.92
N ASN A 139 0.96 -0.76 10.39
CA ASN A 139 1.41 -1.96 11.08
C ASN A 139 2.88 -1.92 11.52
N LYS A 140 3.79 -1.34 10.73
CA LYS A 140 5.20 -1.19 11.12
C LYS A 140 5.40 -0.04 12.10
N ALA A 141 4.82 1.13 11.81
CA ALA A 141 4.98 2.34 12.62
C ALA A 141 4.45 2.20 14.06
N PHE A 142 3.39 1.42 14.26
CA PHE A 142 2.72 1.26 15.56
C PHE A 142 2.74 -0.18 16.10
N ASN A 143 3.57 -1.07 15.52
CA ASN A 143 3.69 -2.48 15.92
C ASN A 143 2.36 -3.28 15.91
N PHE A 144 1.58 -3.14 14.83
CA PHE A 144 0.25 -3.74 14.66
C PHE A 144 0.15 -4.79 13.55
N GLY A 145 1.26 -5.43 13.16
CA GLY A 145 1.28 -6.49 12.15
C GLY A 145 0.27 -7.63 12.36
N GLY A 146 -0.06 -7.94 13.62
CA GLY A 146 -1.08 -8.92 13.99
C GLY A 146 -2.53 -8.52 13.65
N PHE A 147 -2.85 -7.22 13.59
CA PHE A 147 -4.20 -6.74 13.26
C PHE A 147 -4.47 -6.69 11.76
N LYS A 148 -3.50 -7.05 10.90
CA LYS A 148 -3.67 -7.20 9.44
C LYS A 148 -4.42 -6.02 8.79
N THR A 149 -4.11 -4.80 9.22
CA THR A 149 -4.79 -3.59 8.74
C THR A 149 -3.85 -2.80 7.85
N SER A 150 -4.22 -2.64 6.59
CA SER A 150 -3.50 -1.88 5.58
C SER A 150 -4.52 -1.16 4.72
N TYR A 151 -4.09 -0.21 3.91
CA TYR A 151 -4.95 0.43 2.93
C TYR A 151 -4.16 0.72 1.65
N VAL A 152 -4.87 0.73 0.53
CA VAL A 152 -4.37 1.28 -0.73
C VAL A 152 -4.95 2.68 -0.94
N VAL A 153 -4.18 3.53 -1.58
CA VAL A 153 -4.63 4.80 -2.14
C VAL A 153 -4.53 4.69 -3.65
N ILE A 154 -5.67 4.86 -4.33
CA ILE A 154 -5.80 4.81 -5.79
C ILE A 154 -6.62 6.02 -6.22
N PRO A 155 -5.99 7.10 -6.74
CA PRO A 155 -6.72 8.29 -7.15
C PRO A 155 -7.50 8.13 -8.47
N ASP A 156 -7.06 7.23 -9.35
CA ASP A 156 -7.70 6.97 -10.64
C ASP A 156 -8.90 6.02 -10.52
N GLU A 157 -10.01 6.40 -11.15
CA GLU A 157 -11.29 5.65 -11.09
C GLU A 157 -11.25 4.33 -11.87
N THR A 158 -10.46 4.25 -12.95
CA THR A 158 -10.31 3.03 -13.77
C THR A 158 -9.49 1.98 -13.03
N LEU A 159 -8.35 2.37 -12.48
CA LEU A 159 -7.53 1.54 -11.60
C LEU A 159 -8.32 1.10 -10.36
N THR A 160 -9.08 2.02 -9.75
CA THR A 160 -9.96 1.73 -8.61
C THR A 160 -11.01 0.67 -8.95
N THR A 161 -11.70 0.83 -10.08
CA THR A 161 -12.75 -0.12 -10.52
C THR A 161 -12.19 -1.51 -10.76
N ARG A 162 -11.03 -1.61 -11.44
CA ARG A 162 -10.30 -2.87 -11.66
C ARG A 162 -9.89 -3.53 -10.35
N PHE A 163 -9.22 -2.77 -9.48
CA PHE A 163 -8.78 -3.22 -8.17
C PHE A 163 -9.96 -3.76 -7.32
N LEU A 164 -11.05 -3.00 -7.20
CA LEU A 164 -12.21 -3.41 -6.42
C LEU A 164 -12.89 -4.66 -6.99
N ASN A 165 -12.91 -4.83 -8.32
CA ASN A 165 -13.41 -6.04 -8.96
C ASN A 165 -12.54 -7.26 -8.64
N CYS A 166 -11.21 -7.16 -8.76
CA CYS A 166 -10.28 -8.23 -8.37
C CYS A 166 -10.46 -8.63 -6.90
N MET A 167 -10.54 -7.66 -5.98
CA MET A 167 -10.73 -7.89 -4.55
C MET A 167 -12.10 -8.53 -4.23
N LYS A 168 -13.15 -8.15 -4.96
CA LYS A 168 -14.50 -8.74 -4.87
C LYS A 168 -14.52 -10.20 -5.33
N ILE A 169 -13.86 -10.52 -6.45
CA ILE A 169 -13.74 -11.89 -6.99
C ILE A 169 -13.01 -12.77 -5.97
N ASN A 170 -11.90 -12.28 -5.42
CA ASN A 170 -11.09 -12.96 -4.40
C ASN A 170 -11.71 -12.94 -2.98
N ARG A 171 -12.94 -12.44 -2.82
CA ARG A 171 -13.69 -12.36 -1.54
C ARG A 171 -12.96 -11.60 -0.41
N VAL A 172 -12.11 -10.65 -0.78
CA VAL A 172 -11.33 -9.81 0.15
C VAL A 172 -12.17 -8.60 0.57
N THR A 173 -13.29 -8.84 1.27
CA THR A 173 -14.41 -7.87 1.35
C THR A 173 -14.65 -7.21 2.72
N SER A 174 -14.27 -7.82 3.84
CA SER A 174 -14.59 -7.28 5.19
C SER A 174 -13.42 -7.37 6.16
N PRO A 175 -13.13 -6.32 6.95
CA PRO A 175 -12.07 -6.35 7.94
C PRO A 175 -12.38 -7.23 9.14
N ASN A 176 -11.30 -7.71 9.78
CA ASN A 176 -11.39 -8.13 11.17
C ASN A 176 -11.74 -6.92 12.05
N THR A 177 -12.56 -7.14 13.08
CA THR A 177 -13.16 -6.05 13.85
C THR A 177 -12.15 -5.19 14.62
N PHE A 178 -11.02 -5.77 15.02
CA PHE A 178 -9.95 -5.06 15.74
C PHE A 178 -9.14 -4.15 14.82
N GLY A 179 -8.97 -4.53 13.56
CA GLY A 179 -8.33 -3.70 12.55
C GLY A 179 -9.11 -2.42 12.22
N ALA A 180 -10.42 -2.54 12.04
CA ALA A 180 -11.30 -1.41 11.71
C ALA A 180 -11.31 -0.29 12.77
N ILE A 181 -11.05 -0.61 14.03
CA ILE A 181 -11.10 0.33 15.16
C ILE A 181 -9.73 0.83 15.64
N THR A 182 -8.64 0.11 15.32
CA THR A 182 -7.30 0.47 15.81
C THR A 182 -6.77 1.65 15.03
N LEU A 183 -6.77 1.59 13.69
CA LEU A 183 -6.21 2.64 12.82
C LEU A 183 -6.73 4.07 13.14
N PRO A 184 -8.04 4.33 13.34
CA PRO A 184 -8.56 5.66 13.72
C PRO A 184 -7.92 6.26 14.97
N ASN A 185 -7.43 5.43 15.89
CA ASN A 185 -6.85 5.84 17.17
C ASN A 185 -5.31 5.93 17.14
N CYS A 186 -4.69 5.53 16.03
CA CYS A 186 -3.24 5.54 15.84
C CYS A 186 -2.80 6.75 15.00
N CYS A 187 -3.56 7.05 13.95
CA CYS A 187 -3.33 8.19 13.07
C CYS A 187 -3.73 9.56 13.67
N LEU A 188 -3.80 9.66 15.00
CA LEU A 188 -4.07 10.89 15.75
C LEU A 188 -2.84 11.45 16.49
N TRP A 189 -1.67 10.82 16.36
CA TRP A 189 -0.44 11.07 17.15
C TRP A 189 0.72 11.66 16.33
#